data_AF-A0A7Y2NHB6-F1
#
_entry.id   AF-A0A7Y2NHB6-F1
#
_cell.length_a   1.000
_cell.length_b   1.000
_cell.length_c   1.000
_cell.angle_alpha   90.00
_cell.angle_beta   90.00
_cell.angle_gamma   90.00
#
_symmetry.space_group_name_H-M   'P 1'
#
loop_
_entity.id
_entity.type
_entity.pdbx_description
1 polymer ?
#
loop_
_entity_poly.entity_id
_entity_poly.type
_entity_poly.pdbx_seq_one_letter_code
_entity_poly.pdbx_strand_id
1 'polypeptide(L)'
;MSGFIQVVVGSLVTALLLGFLARLALRGRPDALDHATHRIRPSRPIFIGLALGCCALGGFALYAAAYHGGGIAAVCVGAPFTFFGLLTFGALSPRFDVTWDPNGLSGPTNSWMPPFGPSRGAMDFVDIAEAGVDRLGSLYVQDAAGKRIRWNEYYSGHGALADQIAFARPDLFDDLPDDDR
;
A
#
# COMPACT_ATOMS: atom_id res chain seq x y z
N MET A 1 -9.18 32.76 -23.80
CA MET A 1 -8.78 31.50 -24.48
C MET A 1 -7.69 30.71 -23.73
N SER A 2 -6.89 31.33 -22.85
CA SER A 2 -5.78 30.65 -22.14
C SER A 2 -6.23 29.60 -21.10
N GLY A 3 -7.29 29.87 -20.33
CA GLY A 3 -7.71 28.98 -19.24
C GLY A 3 -8.23 27.61 -19.69
N PHE A 4 -8.96 27.55 -20.81
CA PHE A 4 -9.49 26.29 -21.34
C PHE A 4 -8.37 25.33 -21.78
N ILE A 5 -7.36 25.87 -22.49
CA ILE A 5 -6.21 25.09 -22.94
C ILE A 5 -5.42 24.54 -21.73
N GLN A 6 -5.23 25.33 -20.68
CA GLN A 6 -4.54 24.90 -19.47
C GLN A 6 -5.27 23.75 -18.74
N VAL A 7 -6.60 23.83 -18.63
CA VAL A 7 -7.42 22.77 -18.01
C VAL A 7 -7.37 21.49 -18.84
N VAL A 8 -7.47 21.59 -20.17
CA VAL A 8 -7.39 20.44 -21.08
C VAL A 8 -6.02 19.78 -21.00
N VAL A 9 -4.94 20.56 -21.05
CA VAL A 9 -3.57 20.05 -20.93
C VAL A 9 -3.34 19.40 -19.56
N GLY A 10 -3.77 20.04 -18.47
CA GLY A 10 -3.64 19.49 -17.11
C GLY A 10 -4.39 18.16 -16.92
N SER A 11 -5.60 18.07 -17.48
CA SER A 11 -6.42 16.86 -17.46
C SER A 11 -5.80 15.74 -18.31
N LEU A 12 -5.28 16.07 -19.49
CA LEU A 12 -4.62 15.11 -20.38
C LEU A 12 -3.35 14.55 -19.74
N VAL A 13 -2.50 15.42 -19.18
CA VAL A 13 -1.25 15.02 -18.50
C VAL A 13 -1.57 14.12 -17.31
N THR A 14 -2.59 14.48 -16.54
CA THR A 14 -3.09 13.66 -15.43
C THR A 14 -3.54 12.28 -15.90
N ALA A 15 -4.39 12.21 -16.93
CA ALA A 15 -4.92 10.95 -17.45
C ALA A 15 -3.80 10.07 -18.01
N LEU A 16 -2.82 10.65 -18.71
CA LEU A 16 -1.64 9.93 -19.20
C LEU A 16 -0.76 9.43 -18.05
N LEU A 17 -0.57 10.24 -17.00
CA LEU A 17 0.17 9.85 -15.81
C LEU A 17 -0.56 8.69 -15.11
N LEU A 18 -1.85 8.82 -14.80
CA LEU A 18 -2.64 7.75 -14.19
C LEU A 18 -2.65 6.48 -15.04
N GLY A 19 -2.80 6.59 -16.36
CA GLY A 19 -2.75 5.45 -17.28
C GLY A 19 -1.36 4.78 -17.31
N PHE A 20 -0.29 5.57 -17.26
CA PHE A 20 1.07 5.05 -17.15
C PHE A 20 1.32 4.36 -15.81
N LEU A 21 0.85 4.94 -14.71
CA LEU A 21 0.94 4.39 -13.36
C LEU A 21 0.14 3.10 -13.20
N ALA A 22 -1.10 3.07 -13.69
CA ALA A 22 -1.92 1.87 -13.73
C ALA A 22 -1.25 0.78 -14.57
N ARG A 23 -0.67 1.15 -15.72
CA ARG A 23 0.08 0.21 -16.56
C ARG A 23 1.35 -0.30 -15.88
N LEU A 24 2.05 0.53 -15.10
CA LEU A 24 3.19 0.09 -14.30
C LEU A 24 2.77 -0.80 -13.14
N ALA A 25 1.64 -0.52 -12.48
CA ALA A 25 1.10 -1.38 -11.44
C ALA A 25 0.71 -2.76 -12.00
N LEU A 26 0.05 -2.79 -13.14
CA LEU A 26 -0.32 -4.03 -13.84
C LEU A 26 0.88 -4.79 -14.42
N ARG A 27 2.00 -4.11 -14.68
CA ARG A 27 3.24 -4.72 -15.22
C ARG A 27 4.30 -4.98 -14.18
N GLY A 28 4.16 -4.42 -12.99
CA GLY A 28 4.96 -4.73 -11.82
C GLY A 28 4.68 -6.19 -11.51
N ARG A 29 5.43 -7.08 -12.15
CA ARG A 29 5.58 -8.44 -11.66
C ARG A 29 5.94 -8.27 -10.18
N PRO A 30 5.22 -8.94 -9.24
CA PRO A 30 5.64 -8.93 -7.85
C PRO A 30 7.13 -9.23 -7.87
N ASP A 31 7.96 -8.27 -7.42
CA ASP A 31 9.40 -8.42 -7.48
C ASP A 31 9.71 -9.78 -6.88
N ALA A 32 10.53 -10.57 -7.59
CA ALA A 32 10.92 -11.90 -7.17
C ALA A 32 11.27 -11.83 -5.68
N LEU A 33 10.66 -12.71 -4.89
CA LEU A 33 10.98 -12.85 -3.48
C LEU A 33 12.48 -12.71 -3.32
N ASP A 34 12.88 -11.83 -2.41
CA ASP A 34 14.23 -11.89 -1.90
C ASP A 34 14.28 -13.13 -1.00
N HIS A 35 14.34 -14.31 -1.63
CA HIS A 35 14.39 -15.62 -0.97
C HIS A 35 15.58 -15.71 -0.01
N ALA A 36 16.60 -14.87 -0.20
CA ALA A 36 17.74 -14.77 0.69
C ALA A 36 17.44 -13.99 1.98
N THR A 37 16.43 -13.10 2.02
CA THR A 37 16.19 -12.21 3.16
C THR A 37 14.85 -12.41 3.89
N HIS A 38 14.03 -13.38 3.49
CA HIS A 38 12.74 -13.70 4.14
C HIS A 38 11.94 -12.44 4.46
N ARG A 39 11.78 -11.58 3.45
CA ARG A 39 11.18 -10.25 3.58
C ARG A 39 10.31 -9.92 2.39
N ILE A 40 9.11 -9.44 2.67
CA ILE A 40 8.22 -8.81 1.70
C ILE A 40 8.13 -7.32 1.98
N ARG A 41 7.94 -6.53 0.92
CA ARG A 41 7.85 -5.07 0.99
C ARG A 41 6.74 -4.56 0.08
N PRO A 42 6.13 -3.41 0.40
CA PRO A 42 5.25 -2.72 -0.53
C PRO A 42 5.96 -2.47 -1.86
N SER A 43 5.24 -2.68 -2.97
CA SER A 43 5.75 -2.48 -4.33
C SER A 43 6.11 -1.01 -4.53
N ARG A 44 7.41 -0.74 -4.50
CA ARG A 44 7.98 0.60 -4.68
C ARG A 44 7.45 1.29 -5.94
N PRO A 45 7.43 0.68 -7.13
CA PRO A 45 6.94 1.37 -8.33
C PRO A 45 5.46 1.78 -8.21
N ILE A 46 4.62 0.95 -7.58
CA ILE A 46 3.20 1.27 -7.38
C ILE A 46 3.05 2.46 -6.44
N PHE A 47 3.68 2.40 -5.26
CA PHE A 47 3.55 3.46 -4.25
C PHE A 47 4.22 4.77 -4.65
N ILE A 48 5.41 4.72 -5.29
CA ILE A 48 6.05 5.91 -5.86
C ILE A 48 5.14 6.52 -6.93
N GLY A 49 4.60 5.67 -7.79
CA GLY A 49 3.69 6.06 -8.84
C GLY A 49 2.48 6.81 -8.29
N LEU A 50 1.74 6.16 -7.39
CA LEU A 50 0.56 6.71 -6.74
C LEU A 50 0.88 8.02 -6.00
N ALA A 51 1.99 8.07 -5.26
CA ALA A 51 2.43 9.28 -4.55
C ALA A 51 2.67 10.45 -5.52
N LEU A 52 3.42 10.22 -6.60
CA LEU A 52 3.68 11.24 -7.61
C LEU A 52 2.41 11.67 -8.34
N GLY A 53 1.51 10.72 -8.65
CA GLY A 53 0.23 11.00 -9.28
C GLY A 53 -0.66 11.91 -8.43
N CYS A 54 -0.82 11.57 -7.16
CA CYS A 54 -1.60 12.36 -6.21
C CYS A 54 -0.98 13.74 -5.93
N CYS A 55 0.35 13.82 -5.80
CA CYS A 55 1.04 15.10 -5.63
C CYS A 55 0.93 15.99 -6.86
N ALA A 56 1.06 15.44 -8.08
CA ALA A 56 0.92 16.21 -9.31
C ALA A 56 -0.51 16.76 -9.47
N LEU A 57 -1.51 15.90 -9.24
CA LEU A 57 -2.94 16.27 -9.23
C LEU A 57 -3.26 17.35 -8.22
N GLY A 58 -2.85 17.13 -6.97
CA GLY A 58 -3.10 18.06 -5.89
C GLY A 58 -2.38 19.39 -6.11
N GLY A 59 -1.12 19.34 -6.52
CA GLY A 59 -0.31 20.52 -6.85
C GLY A 59 -0.89 21.33 -8.00
N PHE A 60 -1.39 20.69 -9.06
CA PHE A 60 -2.05 21.38 -10.16
C PHE A 60 -3.34 22.08 -9.72
N ALA A 61 -4.18 21.41 -8.93
CA ALA A 61 -5.41 22.00 -8.40
C ALA A 61 -5.11 23.19 -7.46
N LEU A 62 -4.11 23.08 -6.59
CA LEU A 62 -3.67 24.18 -5.72
C LEU A 62 -3.08 25.35 -6.52
N TYR A 63 -2.30 25.05 -7.57
CA TYR A 63 -1.79 26.06 -8.49
C TYR A 63 -2.93 26.83 -9.19
N ALA A 64 -3.93 26.11 -9.70
CA ALA A 64 -5.10 26.73 -10.33
C ALA A 64 -5.91 27.59 -9.34
N ALA A 65 -6.01 27.17 -8.07
CA ALA A 65 -6.62 27.96 -7.01
C ALA A 65 -5.87 29.29 -6.79
N ALA A 66 -4.54 29.24 -6.74
CA ALA A 66 -3.70 30.40 -6.43
C ALA A 66 -3.61 31.42 -7.56
N TYR A 67 -3.52 30.97 -8.82
CA TYR A 67 -3.17 31.85 -9.96
C TYR A 67 -4.29 32.04 -10.99
N HIS A 68 -5.33 31.20 -10.98
CA HIS A 68 -6.35 31.19 -12.03
C HIS A 68 -7.79 31.30 -11.50
N GLY A 69 -7.97 31.65 -10.23
CA GLY A 69 -9.30 31.88 -9.66
C GLY A 69 -10.11 30.59 -9.46
N GLY A 70 -9.45 29.43 -9.31
CA GLY A 70 -10.13 28.15 -9.04
C GLY A 70 -10.93 28.10 -7.73
N GLY A 71 -10.74 29.09 -6.85
CA GLY A 71 -11.52 29.29 -5.63
C GLY A 71 -11.38 28.15 -4.63
N ILE A 72 -12.31 28.09 -3.67
CA ILE A 72 -12.28 27.11 -2.58
C ILE A 72 -12.43 25.66 -3.08
N ALA A 73 -13.13 25.45 -4.19
CA ALA A 73 -13.33 24.12 -4.78
C ALA A 73 -11.98 23.48 -5.20
N ALA A 74 -11.10 24.26 -5.83
CA ALA A 74 -9.78 23.79 -6.23
C ALA A 74 -8.89 23.45 -5.01
N VAL A 75 -9.05 24.16 -3.89
CA VAL A 75 -8.36 23.84 -2.62
C VAL A 75 -8.92 22.55 -1.99
N CYS A 76 -10.25 22.40 -1.95
CA CYS A 76 -10.91 21.21 -1.41
C CYS A 76 -10.56 19.92 -2.18
N VAL A 77 -10.19 20.04 -3.45
CA VAL A 77 -9.64 18.91 -4.23
C VAL A 77 -8.14 18.81 -4.04
N GLY A 78 -7.41 19.92 -4.19
CA GLY A 78 -5.95 19.91 -4.23
C GLY A 78 -5.31 19.45 -2.93
N ALA A 79 -5.78 19.96 -1.79
CA ALA A 79 -5.18 19.65 -0.49
C ALA A 79 -5.31 18.16 -0.11
N PRO A 80 -6.47 17.49 -0.23
CA PRO A 80 -6.56 16.05 0.04
C PRO A 80 -5.69 15.19 -0.88
N PHE A 81 -5.60 15.51 -2.18
CA PHE A 81 -4.76 14.76 -3.11
C PHE A 81 -3.27 14.93 -2.80
N THR A 82 -2.81 16.16 -2.53
CA THR A 82 -1.42 16.39 -2.11
C THR A 82 -1.14 15.67 -0.78
N PHE A 83 -2.04 15.79 0.20
CA PHE A 83 -1.91 15.11 1.48
C PHE A 83 -1.81 13.60 1.30
N PHE A 84 -2.73 12.99 0.54
CA PHE A 84 -2.71 11.56 0.26
C PHE A 84 -1.43 11.12 -0.49
N GLY A 85 -0.93 11.92 -1.43
CA GLY A 85 0.33 11.66 -2.10
C GLY A 85 1.53 11.61 -1.14
N LEU A 86 1.59 12.56 -0.19
CA LEU A 86 2.59 12.56 0.87
C LEU A 86 2.45 11.36 1.81
N LEU A 87 1.22 10.99 2.18
CA LEU A 87 0.98 9.83 3.03
C LEU A 87 1.40 8.52 2.34
N THR A 88 1.10 8.39 1.04
CA THR A 88 1.49 7.25 0.22
C THR A 88 3.01 7.12 0.15
N PHE A 89 3.74 8.23 0.11
CA PHE A 89 5.20 8.20 0.19
C PHE A 89 5.71 7.63 1.52
N GLY A 90 4.98 7.87 2.62
CA GLY A 90 5.28 7.28 3.93
C GLY A 90 5.23 5.75 3.95
N ALA A 91 4.42 5.13 3.08
CA ALA A 91 4.33 3.67 2.94
C ALA A 91 5.62 3.03 2.39
N LEU A 92 6.54 3.82 1.83
CA LEU A 92 7.87 3.37 1.39
C LEU A 92 8.86 3.20 2.57
N SER A 93 8.44 3.56 3.79
CA SER A 93 9.24 3.39 5.00
C SER A 93 9.46 1.90 5.31
N PRO A 94 10.64 1.50 5.81
CA PRO A 94 10.88 0.14 6.29
C PRO A 94 9.93 -0.34 7.41
N ARG A 95 9.18 0.57 8.03
CA ARG A 95 8.16 0.23 9.03
C ARG A 95 7.01 -0.62 8.47
N PHE A 96 6.79 -0.55 7.17
CA PHE A 96 5.79 -1.36 6.47
C PHE A 96 6.34 -2.71 6.02
N ASP A 97 7.62 -3.02 6.21
CA ASP A 97 8.12 -4.31 5.76
C ASP A 97 7.68 -5.44 6.71
N VAL A 98 7.35 -6.58 6.10
CA VAL A 98 7.15 -7.84 6.83
C VAL A 98 8.37 -8.71 6.61
N THR A 99 8.94 -9.20 7.70
CA THR A 99 10.08 -10.10 7.74
C THR A 99 9.70 -11.35 8.50
N TRP A 100 10.22 -12.50 8.12
CA TRP A 100 10.03 -13.73 8.87
C TRP A 100 11.34 -14.49 9.05
N ASP A 101 11.34 -15.38 10.01
CA ASP A 101 12.41 -16.34 10.28
C ASP A 101 11.76 -17.70 10.59
N PRO A 102 12.53 -18.75 10.96
CA PRO A 102 11.94 -20.05 11.26
C PRO A 102 10.98 -20.08 12.46
N ASN A 103 11.03 -19.11 13.38
CA ASN A 103 10.23 -19.09 14.59
C ASN A 103 8.95 -18.27 14.42
N GLY A 104 8.99 -17.21 13.61
CA GLY A 104 7.86 -16.31 13.48
C GLY A 104 8.02 -15.22 12.43
N LEU A 105 7.18 -14.20 12.55
CA LEU A 105 7.16 -13.05 11.66
C LEU A 105 7.07 -11.73 12.41
N SER A 106 7.57 -10.67 11.78
CA SER A 106 7.58 -9.31 12.29
C SER A 106 7.10 -8.35 11.23
N GLY A 107 6.19 -7.45 11.59
CA GLY A 107 5.57 -6.55 10.62
C GLY A 107 4.71 -5.45 11.25
N PRO A 108 3.96 -4.71 10.43
CA PRO A 108 3.09 -3.64 10.88
C PRO A 108 1.86 -4.23 11.58
N THR A 109 1.56 -3.72 12.78
CA THR A 109 0.48 -4.21 13.63
C THR A 109 -0.83 -3.44 13.50
N ASN A 110 -0.73 -2.23 12.95
CA ASN A 110 -1.84 -1.32 12.75
C ASN A 110 -1.67 -0.61 11.40
N SER A 111 -2.78 -0.21 10.80
CA SER A 111 -2.80 0.46 9.50
C SER A 111 -2.61 1.98 9.61
N TRP A 112 -2.01 2.48 10.70
CA TRP A 112 -2.04 3.91 11.03
C TRP A 112 -1.49 4.75 9.87
N MET A 113 -2.30 5.72 9.44
CA MET A 113 -1.87 6.71 8.45
C MET A 113 -0.74 7.57 9.06
N PRO A 114 0.22 8.03 8.23
CA PRO A 114 1.27 8.94 8.68
C PRO A 114 0.70 10.19 9.40
N PRO A 115 1.46 10.83 10.31
CA PRO A 115 2.93 10.80 10.41
C PRO A 115 3.51 9.69 11.29
N PHE A 116 2.70 9.06 12.14
CA PHE A 116 3.19 8.12 13.16
C PHE A 116 3.61 6.77 12.54
N GLY A 117 3.03 6.42 11.40
CA GLY A 117 3.28 5.16 10.70
C GLY A 117 2.82 3.95 11.53
N PRO A 118 2.99 2.74 11.01
CA PRO A 118 2.57 1.54 11.72
C PRO A 118 3.53 1.26 12.88
N SER A 119 2.96 0.88 14.02
CA SER A 119 3.67 0.20 15.09
C SER A 119 4.11 -1.17 14.59
N ARG A 120 5.35 -1.57 14.86
CA ARG A 120 5.85 -2.90 14.49
C ARG A 120 5.68 -3.86 15.65
N GLY A 121 5.42 -5.12 15.34
CA GLY A 121 5.37 -6.21 16.31
C GLY A 121 5.91 -7.49 15.70
N ALA A 122 6.40 -8.37 16.57
CA ALA A 122 6.75 -9.76 16.27
C ALA A 122 5.65 -10.71 16.77
N MET A 123 5.52 -11.85 16.13
CA MET A 123 4.60 -12.93 16.48
C MET A 123 5.24 -14.26 16.08
N ASP A 124 5.35 -15.18 17.03
CA ASP A 124 5.83 -16.53 16.76
C ASP A 124 4.73 -17.31 16.02
N PHE A 125 5.11 -18.24 15.13
CA PHE A 125 4.14 -19.02 14.38
C PHE A 125 3.21 -19.82 15.29
N VAL A 126 3.72 -20.30 16.43
CA VAL A 126 2.94 -21.04 17.43
C VAL A 126 1.87 -20.17 18.09
N ASP A 127 2.09 -18.85 18.17
CA ASP A 127 1.17 -17.91 18.82
C ASP A 127 0.05 -17.42 17.90
N ILE A 128 0.10 -17.75 16.61
CA ILE A 128 -0.94 -17.34 15.65
C ILE A 128 -2.24 -18.06 16.00
N ALA A 129 -3.25 -17.34 16.47
CA ALA A 129 -4.56 -17.91 16.76
C ALA A 129 -5.46 -17.95 15.52
N GLU A 130 -5.28 -17.00 14.59
CA GLU A 130 -6.16 -16.81 13.45
C GLU A 130 -5.39 -16.21 12.26
N ALA A 131 -5.76 -16.59 11.04
CA ALA A 131 -5.37 -15.94 9.79
C ALA A 131 -6.62 -15.56 9.00
N GLY A 132 -6.58 -14.47 8.23
CA GLY A 132 -7.73 -14.05 7.44
C GLY A 132 -7.51 -12.79 6.62
N VAL A 133 -8.61 -12.28 6.06
CA VAL A 133 -8.65 -11.07 5.23
C VAL A 133 -9.55 -10.03 5.89
N ASP A 134 -9.06 -8.80 6.03
CA ASP A 134 -9.87 -7.71 6.58
C ASP A 134 -10.82 -7.09 5.54
N ARG A 135 -11.69 -6.15 5.97
CA ARG A 135 -12.67 -5.49 5.08
C ARG A 135 -12.04 -4.73 3.91
N LEU A 136 -10.74 -4.44 3.97
CA LEU A 136 -9.99 -3.73 2.93
C LEU A 136 -9.21 -4.69 2.03
N GLY A 137 -9.45 -6.00 2.15
CA GLY A 137 -8.72 -7.01 1.39
C GLY A 137 -7.28 -7.21 1.88
N SER A 138 -6.93 -6.71 3.07
CA SER A 138 -5.59 -6.94 3.63
C SER A 138 -5.54 -8.25 4.39
N LEU A 139 -4.57 -9.09 4.04
CA LEU A 139 -4.25 -10.32 4.76
C LEU A 139 -3.71 -9.99 6.15
N TYR A 140 -4.05 -10.82 7.13
CA TYR A 140 -3.54 -10.70 8.48
C TYR A 140 -3.34 -12.06 9.16
N VAL A 141 -2.43 -12.07 10.12
CA VAL A 141 -2.38 -13.06 11.21
C VAL A 141 -2.64 -12.36 12.53
N GLN A 142 -3.27 -13.06 13.48
CA GLN A 142 -3.64 -12.54 14.78
C GLN A 142 -3.26 -13.50 15.89
N ASP A 143 -2.77 -12.99 17.02
CA ASP A 143 -2.56 -13.79 18.24
C ASP A 143 -3.84 -13.88 19.10
N ALA A 144 -3.79 -14.69 20.16
CA ALA A 144 -4.91 -14.85 21.10
C ALA A 144 -5.27 -13.55 21.85
N ALA A 145 -4.35 -12.57 21.91
CA ALA A 145 -4.56 -11.27 22.55
C ALA A 145 -5.14 -10.21 21.59
N GLY A 146 -5.34 -10.55 20.30
CA GLY A 146 -5.89 -9.65 19.28
C GLY A 146 -4.86 -8.79 18.57
N LYS A 147 -3.56 -8.97 18.81
CA LYS A 147 -2.50 -8.29 18.05
C LYS A 147 -2.48 -8.87 16.65
N ARG A 148 -2.51 -7.99 15.63
CA ARG A 148 -2.46 -8.41 14.22
C ARG A 148 -1.11 -8.06 13.62
N ILE A 149 -0.65 -8.81 12.63
CA ILE A 149 0.33 -8.35 11.64
C ILE A 149 -0.34 -8.42 10.27
N ARG A 150 -0.25 -7.34 9.49
CA ARG A 150 -1.02 -7.20 8.23
C ARG A 150 -0.12 -6.95 7.02
N TRP A 151 -0.56 -7.42 5.87
CA TRP A 151 0.00 -7.11 4.56
C TRP A 151 -1.11 -7.16 3.50
N ASN A 152 -0.82 -6.78 2.26
CA ASN A 152 -1.81 -6.83 1.17
C ASN A 152 -1.15 -7.25 -0.15
N GLU A 153 -1.96 -7.39 -1.20
CA GLU A 153 -1.55 -7.76 -2.56
C GLU A 153 -0.49 -6.82 -3.15
N TYR A 154 -0.35 -5.58 -2.65
CA TYR A 154 0.67 -4.65 -3.11
C TYR A 154 2.07 -4.99 -2.58
N TYR A 155 2.22 -6.01 -1.73
CA TYR A 155 3.52 -6.49 -1.28
C TYR A 155 4.10 -7.46 -2.29
N SER A 156 5.31 -7.16 -2.78
CA SER A 156 6.07 -8.10 -3.58
C SER A 156 6.36 -9.36 -2.75
N GLY A 157 5.95 -10.52 -3.24
CA GLY A 157 6.18 -11.81 -2.59
C GLY A 157 5.13 -12.25 -1.56
N HIS A 158 3.96 -11.60 -1.50
CA HIS A 158 2.90 -11.93 -0.53
C HIS A 158 2.52 -13.43 -0.52
N GLY A 159 2.54 -14.10 -1.68
CA GLY A 159 2.25 -15.54 -1.80
C GLY A 159 3.21 -16.43 -1.01
N ALA A 160 4.52 -16.18 -1.04
CA ALA A 160 5.44 -17.04 -0.28
C ALA A 160 5.40 -16.80 1.23
N LEU A 161 4.95 -15.62 1.67
CA LEU A 161 4.63 -15.45 3.09
C LEU A 161 3.40 -16.29 3.45
N ALA A 162 2.37 -16.32 2.60
CA ALA A 162 1.21 -17.20 2.80
C ALA A 162 1.63 -18.67 2.84
N ASP A 163 2.43 -19.13 1.87
CA ASP A 163 3.00 -20.49 1.85
C ASP A 163 3.78 -20.82 3.13
N GLN A 164 4.59 -19.88 3.62
CA GLN A 164 5.37 -20.07 4.84
C GLN A 164 4.47 -20.20 6.08
N ILE A 165 3.42 -19.38 6.19
CA ILE A 165 2.46 -19.47 7.29
C ILE A 165 1.68 -20.78 7.19
N ALA A 166 1.25 -21.18 5.98
CA ALA A 166 0.55 -22.45 5.76
C ALA A 166 1.43 -23.66 6.09
N PHE A 167 2.73 -23.59 5.79
CA PHE A 167 3.68 -24.63 6.19
C PHE A 167 3.86 -24.70 7.72
N ALA A 168 3.97 -23.56 8.39
CA ALA A 168 4.19 -23.50 9.84
C ALA A 168 2.92 -23.79 10.65
N ARG A 169 1.74 -23.45 10.11
CA ARG A 169 0.42 -23.52 10.74
C ARG A 169 -0.63 -24.00 9.75
N PRO A 170 -0.57 -25.28 9.34
CA PRO A 170 -1.52 -25.85 8.39
C PRO A 170 -2.96 -25.80 8.91
N ASP A 171 -3.13 -25.86 10.24
CA ASP A 171 -4.41 -25.78 10.94
C ASP A 171 -5.18 -24.47 10.69
N LEU A 172 -4.50 -23.41 10.26
CA LEU A 172 -5.13 -22.10 10.01
C LEU A 172 -5.74 -21.97 8.61
N PHE A 173 -5.41 -22.86 7.67
CA PHE A 173 -5.82 -22.76 6.26
C PHE A 173 -6.80 -23.86 5.84
N ASP A 174 -7.19 -24.74 6.75
CA ASP A 174 -8.18 -25.78 6.49
C ASP A 174 -9.57 -25.19 6.12
N ASP A 175 -9.86 -23.97 6.60
CA ASP A 175 -11.16 -23.28 6.41
C ASP A 175 -11.14 -22.13 5.39
N LEU A 176 -10.00 -21.83 4.74
CA LEU A 176 -9.91 -20.76 3.73
C LEU A 176 -10.32 -21.27 2.34
N PRO A 177 -11.12 -20.51 1.56
CA PRO A 177 -11.47 -20.87 0.18
C PRO A 177 -10.21 -21.07 -0.68
N ASP A 178 -10.24 -22.02 -1.62
CA ASP A 178 -9.08 -22.35 -2.46
C ASP A 178 -8.55 -21.18 -3.30
N ASP A 179 -9.37 -20.16 -3.58
CA ASP A 179 -8.97 -18.94 -4.30
C ASP A 179 -8.16 -17.95 -3.44
N ASP A 180 -8.15 -18.13 -2.11
CA ASP A 180 -7.47 -17.29 -1.13
C ASP A 180 -6.26 -18.00 -0.46
N ARG A 181 -5.95 -19.24 -0.88
CA ARG A 181 -4.72 -19.98 -0.54
C ARG A 181 -3.56 -19.54 -1.43
#